data_AF-A0A8K0G0Y3-F1
#
_entry.id   AF-A0A8K0G0Y3-F1
#
_cell.length_a   1.000
_cell.length_b   1.000
_cell.length_c   1.000
_cell.angle_alpha   90.00
_cell.angle_beta   90.00
_cell.angle_gamma   90.00
#
_symmetry.space_group_name_H-M   'P 1'
#
loop_
_entity.id
_entity.type
_entity.pdbx_description
1 polymer ?
#
loop_
_entity_poly.entity_id
_entity_poly.type
_entity_poly.pdbx_seq_one_letter_code
_entity_poly.pdbx_strand_id
1 'polypeptide(L)'
;MLSRLNVLKRSRIVHLLFAITFFTSGVIVNLVQCLLYLFLRPFSKHIYRKINWYLCATIYAQLVFMGDWWANINLYLYIDKDDYDKYWGKEHAYCVMNHTYEIDWLLGWMIADRIHLLGNCKAYMKKSLQYMPVLGWAWKFSEFIILERSFEKDKEVINTQIKKLGDHPDPMWLLMFPEGTRFTKEKHKASEEFARERDLPELKYHLQPRTRGFIASVPSMREKVPAVYDILLTFKDDDPVKPTISSLMMGKSVNAHMYMNRIPMEDVPSSEAEQEKFLRDMFVRKDKLRDSFVRTGDFFATSGITRVGPFVKQRRLWPLINITIWMIVILCPMMYYIKMMLFSGKLIYFGIVASILVLFIGLLYKTVGMSKISKGSSYGATNTPKKTN
;
A
#
# COMPACT_ATOMS: atom_id res chain seq x y z
N MET A 1 3.85 6.81 33.03
CA MET A 1 3.89 5.74 32.02
C MET A 1 3.87 6.29 30.57
N LEU A 2 2.95 7.19 30.23
CA LEU A 2 2.88 7.82 28.89
C LEU A 2 4.15 8.60 28.48
N SER A 3 4.82 9.29 29.41
CA SER A 3 6.06 10.03 29.12
C SER A 3 7.21 9.10 28.70
N ARG A 4 7.40 7.95 29.37
CA ARG A 4 8.45 6.98 29.05
C ARG A 4 8.19 6.28 27.70
N LEU A 5 6.94 5.96 27.38
CA LEU A 5 6.57 5.42 26.07
C LEU A 5 6.85 6.42 24.94
N ASN A 6 6.57 7.70 25.17
CA ASN A 6 6.87 8.75 24.20
C ASN A 6 8.38 8.92 23.98
N VAL A 7 9.21 8.79 25.01
CA VAL A 7 10.68 8.77 24.87
C VAL A 7 11.12 7.55 24.06
N LEU A 8 10.58 6.36 24.36
CA LEU A 8 10.87 5.14 23.62
C LEU A 8 10.51 5.27 22.13
N LYS A 9 9.34 5.85 21.83
CA LYS A 9 8.84 6.08 20.47
C LYS A 9 9.67 7.07 19.64
N ARG A 10 10.52 7.86 20.28
CA ARG A 10 11.43 8.81 19.62
C ARG A 10 12.87 8.29 19.57
N SER A 11 13.12 7.13 20.16
CA SER A 11 14.46 6.57 20.25
C SER A 11 14.93 6.05 18.90
N ARG A 12 16.02 6.62 18.40
CA ARG A 12 16.71 6.14 17.19
C ARG A 12 17.19 4.70 17.34
N ILE A 13 17.54 4.29 18.57
CA ILE A 13 17.94 2.91 18.87
C ILE A 13 16.76 1.97 18.62
N VAL A 14 15.56 2.31 19.10
CA VAL A 14 14.36 1.47 18.88
C VAL A 14 14.01 1.38 17.40
N HIS A 15 14.08 2.51 16.67
CA HIS A 15 13.88 2.50 15.22
C HIS A 15 14.90 1.62 14.49
N LEU A 16 16.16 1.63 14.94
CA LEU A 16 17.20 0.76 14.42
C LEU A 16 16.92 -0.71 14.73
N LEU A 17 16.44 -1.05 15.93
CA LEU A 17 16.04 -2.42 16.28
C LEU A 17 14.88 -2.92 15.41
N PHE A 18 13.88 -2.07 15.12
CA PHE A 18 12.84 -2.40 14.14
C PHE A 18 13.40 -2.60 12.74
N ALA A 19 14.33 -1.74 12.29
CA ALA A 19 14.96 -1.88 10.98
C ALA A 19 15.75 -3.20 10.88
N ILE A 20 16.59 -3.51 11.87
CA ILE A 20 17.35 -4.77 11.94
C ILE A 20 16.39 -5.95 11.89
N THR A 21 15.33 -5.93 12.69
CA THR A 21 14.32 -6.99 12.72
C THR A 21 13.66 -7.15 11.35
N PHE A 22 13.18 -6.07 10.75
CA PHE A 22 12.49 -6.07 9.45
C PHE A 22 13.39 -6.56 8.31
N PHE A 23 14.60 -6.03 8.21
CA PHE A 23 15.50 -6.38 7.12
C PHE A 23 16.03 -7.81 7.25
N THR A 24 16.43 -8.23 8.45
CA THR A 24 16.94 -9.59 8.67
C THR A 24 15.83 -10.63 8.50
N SER A 25 14.66 -10.46 9.13
CA SER A 25 13.53 -11.38 8.93
C SER A 25 13.06 -11.40 7.49
N GLY A 26 12.99 -10.24 6.85
CA GLY A 26 12.59 -10.11 5.45
C GLY A 26 13.53 -10.86 4.49
N VAL A 27 14.85 -10.79 4.71
CA VAL A 27 15.81 -11.58 3.93
C VAL A 27 15.60 -13.08 4.15
N ILE A 28 15.45 -13.53 5.41
CA ILE A 28 15.18 -14.94 5.74
C ILE A 28 13.92 -15.43 5.02
N VAL A 29 12.82 -14.69 5.14
CA VAL A 29 11.54 -15.04 4.50
C VAL A 29 11.68 -15.05 2.97
N ASN A 30 12.37 -14.07 2.39
CA ASN A 30 12.58 -14.02 0.95
C ASN A 30 13.46 -15.16 0.42
N LEU A 31 14.42 -15.66 1.21
CA LEU A 31 15.17 -16.87 0.88
C LEU A 31 14.23 -18.07 0.80
N VAL A 32 13.32 -18.22 1.77
CA VAL A 32 12.28 -19.26 1.72
C VAL A 32 11.38 -19.08 0.50
N GLN A 33 10.91 -17.86 0.22
CA GLN A 33 10.12 -17.58 -0.98
C GLN A 33 10.86 -17.95 -2.28
N CYS A 34 12.15 -17.66 -2.36
CA CYS A 34 13.00 -18.02 -3.50
C CYS A 34 13.05 -19.55 -3.67
N LEU A 35 13.30 -20.29 -2.58
CA LEU A 35 13.31 -21.76 -2.61
C LEU A 35 11.94 -22.32 -3.05
N LEU A 36 10.84 -21.82 -2.50
CA LEU A 36 9.50 -22.24 -2.92
C LEU A 36 9.20 -21.87 -4.38
N TYR A 37 9.68 -20.73 -4.84
CA TYR A 37 9.51 -20.30 -6.23
C TYR A 37 10.26 -21.22 -7.20
N LEU A 38 11.45 -21.68 -6.84
CA LEU A 38 12.26 -22.57 -7.68
C LEU A 38 11.81 -24.03 -7.61
N PHE A 39 11.46 -24.52 -6.41
CA PHE A 39 11.29 -25.96 -6.16
C PHE A 39 9.84 -26.40 -5.92
N LEU A 40 8.92 -25.51 -5.55
CA LEU A 40 7.51 -25.88 -5.31
C LEU A 40 6.58 -25.35 -6.41
N ARG A 41 6.76 -24.09 -6.81
CA ARG A 41 5.90 -23.42 -7.79
C ARG A 41 5.79 -24.15 -9.14
N PRO A 42 6.86 -24.74 -9.71
CA PRO A 42 6.75 -25.49 -10.97
C PRO A 42 5.83 -26.71 -10.89
N PHE A 43 5.73 -27.34 -9.71
CA PHE A 43 4.91 -28.54 -9.50
C PHE A 43 3.50 -28.22 -9.01
N SER A 44 3.36 -27.22 -8.13
CA SER A 44 2.05 -26.78 -7.64
C SER A 44 2.00 -25.28 -7.35
N LYS A 45 1.42 -24.53 -8.29
CA LYS A 45 1.14 -23.10 -8.11
C LYS A 45 0.15 -22.84 -6.97
N HIS A 46 -0.80 -23.75 -6.76
CA HIS A 46 -1.81 -23.65 -5.70
C HIS A 46 -1.15 -23.70 -4.31
N ILE A 47 -0.35 -24.75 -4.05
CA ILE A 47 0.33 -24.91 -2.75
C ILE A 47 1.35 -23.79 -2.55
N TYR A 48 2.09 -23.42 -3.60
CA TYR A 48 2.99 -22.26 -3.57
C TYR A 48 2.26 -21.00 -3.09
N ARG A 49 1.09 -20.67 -3.69
CA ARG A 49 0.30 -19.49 -3.32
C ARG A 49 -0.21 -19.55 -1.88
N LYS A 50 -0.71 -20.71 -1.43
CA LYS A 50 -1.18 -20.93 -0.05
C LYS A 50 -0.07 -20.70 0.98
N ILE A 51 1.13 -21.24 0.75
CA ILE A 51 2.27 -21.05 1.67
C ILE A 51 2.78 -19.62 1.58
N ASN A 52 2.95 -19.11 0.36
CA ASN A 52 3.48 -17.77 0.13
C ASN A 52 2.58 -16.67 0.71
N TRP A 53 1.27 -16.93 0.86
CA TRP A 53 0.36 -16.06 1.60
C TRP A 53 0.87 -15.77 3.02
N TYR A 54 1.25 -16.80 3.77
CA TYR A 54 1.77 -16.65 5.13
C TYR A 54 3.11 -15.91 5.15
N LEU A 55 3.99 -16.21 4.17
CA LEU A 55 5.29 -15.54 4.01
C LEU A 55 5.13 -14.03 3.72
N CYS A 56 4.21 -13.67 2.85
CA CYS A 56 3.86 -12.27 2.60
C CYS A 56 3.24 -11.62 3.85
N ALA A 57 2.28 -12.29 4.48
CA ALA A 57 1.61 -11.79 5.66
C ALA A 57 2.59 -11.49 6.80
N THR A 58 3.61 -12.34 7.04
CA THR A 58 4.59 -12.09 8.11
C THR A 58 5.48 -10.87 7.84
N ILE A 59 5.87 -10.61 6.58
CA ILE A 59 6.64 -9.40 6.22
C ILE A 59 5.75 -8.16 6.37
N TYR A 60 4.55 -8.17 5.78
CA TYR A 60 3.67 -7.00 5.76
C TYR A 60 3.13 -6.68 7.16
N ALA A 61 2.91 -7.69 8.00
CA ALA A 61 2.44 -7.53 9.38
C ALA A 61 3.38 -6.66 10.23
N GLN A 62 4.68 -6.65 9.94
CA GLN A 62 5.62 -5.76 10.65
C GLN A 62 5.38 -4.28 10.33
N LEU A 63 4.94 -3.97 9.11
CA LEU A 63 4.56 -2.60 8.72
C LEU A 63 3.16 -2.25 9.21
N VAL A 64 2.22 -3.20 9.20
CA VAL A 64 0.89 -3.02 9.82
C VAL A 64 1.02 -2.77 11.33
N PHE A 65 1.94 -3.45 12.02
CA PHE A 65 2.26 -3.18 13.43
C PHE A 65 2.62 -1.72 13.66
N MET A 66 3.40 -1.12 12.75
CA MET A 66 3.75 0.30 12.86
C MET A 66 2.48 1.17 12.89
N GLY A 67 1.50 0.89 12.03
CA GLY A 67 0.22 1.62 11.98
C GLY A 67 -0.68 1.35 13.19
N ASP A 68 -1.08 0.09 13.38
CA ASP A 68 -2.11 -0.29 14.35
C ASP A 68 -1.63 -0.19 15.80
N TRP A 69 -0.39 -0.56 16.09
CA TRP A 69 0.11 -0.74 17.46
C TRP A 69 1.13 0.31 17.88
N TRP A 70 2.04 0.70 16.98
CA TRP A 70 3.08 1.67 17.31
C TRP A 70 2.61 3.12 17.24
N ALA A 71 2.01 3.56 16.14
CA ALA A 71 1.45 4.91 16.01
C ALA A 71 0.01 5.04 16.48
N ASN A 72 -0.71 3.92 16.64
CA ASN A 72 -2.11 3.90 17.04
C ASN A 72 -2.99 4.73 16.09
N ILE A 73 -2.88 4.46 14.78
CA ILE A 73 -3.69 5.11 13.76
C ILE A 73 -5.17 4.76 13.97
N ASN A 74 -6.03 5.78 14.04
CA ASN A 74 -7.47 5.59 14.03
C ASN A 74 -7.95 5.54 12.58
N LEU A 75 -8.64 4.46 12.22
CA LEU A 75 -9.18 4.27 10.87
C LEU A 75 -10.69 4.08 10.94
N TYR A 76 -11.42 5.10 10.51
CA TYR A 76 -12.87 5.12 10.40
C TYR A 76 -13.27 4.62 9.01
N LEU A 77 -14.10 3.59 8.96
CA LEU A 77 -14.55 2.92 7.75
C LEU A 77 -16.00 3.30 7.47
N TYR A 78 -16.29 3.64 6.22
CA TYR A 78 -17.62 3.97 5.73
C TYR A 78 -17.91 3.04 4.54
N ILE A 79 -18.63 1.96 4.79
CA ILE A 79 -19.14 1.04 3.78
C ILE A 79 -20.57 0.65 4.17
N ASP A 80 -21.40 0.36 3.18
CA ASP A 80 -22.70 -0.22 3.43
C ASP A 80 -22.57 -1.51 4.26
N LYS A 81 -23.48 -1.70 5.22
CA LYS A 81 -23.40 -2.83 6.17
C LYS A 81 -23.74 -4.17 5.51
N ASP A 82 -24.64 -4.19 4.54
CA ASP A 82 -24.98 -5.42 3.84
C ASP A 82 -23.80 -5.85 2.97
N ASP A 83 -23.15 -4.90 2.30
CA ASP A 83 -21.89 -5.16 1.57
C ASP A 83 -20.75 -5.61 2.50
N TYR A 84 -20.65 -4.98 3.67
CA TYR A 84 -19.69 -5.33 4.71
C TYR A 84 -19.83 -6.81 5.10
N ASP A 85 -21.04 -7.21 5.52
CA ASP A 85 -21.29 -8.53 6.07
C ASP A 85 -21.23 -9.62 5.00
N LYS A 86 -21.70 -9.32 3.78
CA LYS A 86 -21.80 -10.32 2.71
C LYS A 86 -20.49 -10.54 1.96
N TYR A 87 -19.77 -9.48 1.61
CA TYR A 87 -18.68 -9.58 0.63
C TYR A 87 -17.30 -9.22 1.17
N TRP A 88 -17.20 -8.34 2.16
CA TRP A 88 -15.91 -7.79 2.56
C TRP A 88 -14.96 -8.87 3.10
N GLY A 89 -13.84 -9.07 2.42
CA GLY A 89 -12.80 -10.05 2.78
C GLY A 89 -13.06 -11.45 2.24
N LYS A 90 -14.20 -11.65 1.56
CA LYS A 90 -14.71 -12.97 1.14
C LYS A 90 -14.69 -13.18 -0.37
N GLU A 91 -14.41 -12.14 -1.15
CA GLU A 91 -14.36 -12.20 -2.62
C GLU A 91 -13.11 -11.51 -3.18
N HIS A 92 -12.73 -11.90 -4.41
CA HIS A 92 -11.73 -11.14 -5.16
C HIS A 92 -12.24 -9.73 -5.43
N ALA A 93 -11.36 -8.74 -5.34
CA ALA A 93 -11.74 -7.35 -5.52
C ALA A 93 -10.71 -6.59 -6.34
N TYR A 94 -11.21 -5.72 -7.21
CA TYR A 94 -10.40 -4.70 -7.85
C TYR A 94 -10.60 -3.36 -7.15
N CYS A 95 -9.62 -2.92 -6.38
CA CYS A 95 -9.70 -1.75 -5.53
C CYS A 95 -9.18 -0.50 -6.26
N VAL A 96 -10.00 0.52 -6.41
CA VAL A 96 -9.65 1.80 -7.05
C VAL A 96 -9.61 2.91 -6.00
N MET A 97 -8.40 3.36 -5.65
CA MET A 97 -8.16 4.33 -4.58
C MET A 97 -7.54 5.63 -5.10
N ASN A 98 -7.82 6.77 -4.45
CA ASN A 98 -7.06 8.00 -4.65
C ASN A 98 -5.63 7.85 -4.11
N HIS A 99 -4.70 8.65 -4.61
CA HIS A 99 -3.29 8.60 -4.23
C HIS A 99 -2.79 9.97 -3.77
N THR A 100 -3.12 10.32 -2.54
CA THR A 100 -2.83 11.65 -1.99
C THR A 100 -1.71 11.61 -0.96
N TYR A 101 -1.66 10.59 -0.10
CA TYR A 101 -0.80 10.60 1.09
C TYR A 101 0.37 9.62 0.98
N GLU A 102 1.37 9.82 1.85
CA GLU A 102 2.56 8.96 1.84
C GLU A 102 2.23 7.51 2.23
N ILE A 103 1.28 7.37 3.18
CA ILE A 103 0.92 6.12 3.85
C ILE A 103 -0.34 5.45 3.28
N ASP A 104 -0.89 5.92 2.14
CA ASP A 104 -2.11 5.36 1.51
C ASP A 104 -2.12 3.82 1.46
N TRP A 105 -1.02 3.24 0.99
CA TRP A 105 -0.82 1.81 0.86
C TRP A 105 -0.87 1.08 2.21
N LEU A 106 -0.38 1.71 3.29
CA LEU A 106 -0.38 1.13 4.62
C LEU A 106 -1.79 1.05 5.18
N LEU A 107 -2.65 2.05 4.93
CA LEU A 107 -4.05 2.01 5.35
C LEU A 107 -4.81 0.89 4.64
N GLY A 108 -4.52 0.67 3.35
CA GLY A 108 -5.02 -0.49 2.61
C GLY A 108 -4.59 -1.82 3.23
N TRP A 109 -3.31 -1.95 3.61
CA TRP A 109 -2.80 -3.15 4.30
C TRP A 109 -3.36 -3.34 5.71
N MET A 110 -3.60 -2.26 6.47
CA MET A 110 -4.25 -2.35 7.78
C MET A 110 -5.66 -2.92 7.65
N ILE A 111 -6.43 -2.50 6.65
CA ILE A 111 -7.75 -3.09 6.37
C ILE A 111 -7.62 -4.55 5.99
N ALA A 112 -6.71 -4.85 5.07
CA ALA A 112 -6.48 -6.21 4.61
C ALA A 112 -6.09 -7.15 5.76
N ASP A 113 -5.29 -6.68 6.73
CA ASP A 113 -5.00 -7.44 7.93
C ASP A 113 -6.28 -7.71 8.73
N ARG A 114 -7.07 -6.68 9.01
CA ARG A 114 -8.34 -6.76 9.78
C ARG A 114 -9.38 -7.70 9.18
N ILE A 115 -9.28 -8.03 7.89
CA ILE A 115 -10.15 -8.97 7.16
C ILE A 115 -9.43 -10.25 6.72
N HIS A 116 -8.23 -10.53 7.25
CA HIS A 116 -7.46 -11.76 6.96
C HIS A 116 -7.03 -11.93 5.49
N LEU A 117 -6.77 -10.83 4.77
CA LEU A 117 -6.32 -10.82 3.38
C LEU A 117 -4.92 -10.25 3.14
N LEU A 118 -4.19 -9.85 4.19
CA LEU A 118 -2.90 -9.15 4.08
C LEU A 118 -1.91 -9.82 3.11
N GLY A 119 -1.76 -11.15 3.17
CA GLY A 119 -0.86 -11.90 2.29
C GLY A 119 -1.24 -11.91 0.79
N ASN A 120 -2.51 -11.59 0.48
CA ASN A 120 -3.06 -11.56 -0.88
C ASN A 120 -3.40 -10.16 -1.40
N CYS A 121 -2.99 -9.09 -0.71
CA CYS A 121 -3.03 -7.77 -1.32
C CYS A 121 -1.99 -7.67 -2.44
N LYS A 122 -2.43 -7.23 -3.61
CA LYS A 122 -1.60 -6.98 -4.79
C LYS A 122 -1.72 -5.52 -5.18
N ALA A 123 -0.72 -5.02 -5.90
CA ALA A 123 -0.77 -3.70 -6.50
C ALA A 123 0.02 -3.66 -7.81
N TYR A 124 -0.20 -2.61 -8.59
CA TYR A 124 0.67 -2.25 -9.71
C TYR A 124 1.92 -1.58 -9.16
N MET A 125 3.10 -2.08 -9.54
CA MET A 125 4.38 -1.53 -9.09
C MET A 125 5.30 -1.23 -10.27
N LYS A 126 6.13 -0.20 -10.12
CA LYS A 126 7.17 0.14 -11.10
C LYS A 126 8.23 -0.96 -11.11
N LYS A 127 8.73 -1.32 -12.28
CA LYS A 127 9.79 -2.33 -12.44
C LYS A 127 11.00 -2.12 -11.53
N SER A 128 11.43 -0.87 -11.34
CA SER A 128 12.57 -0.52 -10.48
C SER A 128 12.36 -0.88 -9.01
N LEU A 129 11.11 -0.93 -8.53
CA LEU A 129 10.79 -1.29 -7.14
C LEU A 129 11.04 -2.77 -6.85
N GLN A 130 11.11 -3.64 -7.85
CA GLN A 130 11.41 -5.06 -7.64
C GLN A 130 12.80 -5.30 -7.05
N TYR A 131 13.73 -4.35 -7.24
CA TYR A 131 15.10 -4.43 -6.73
C TYR A 131 15.23 -3.88 -5.30
N MET A 132 14.14 -3.40 -4.71
CA MET A 132 14.13 -3.01 -3.31
C MET A 132 14.33 -4.27 -2.44
N PRO A 133 15.36 -4.30 -1.58
CA PRO A 133 15.55 -5.41 -0.65
C PRO A 133 14.31 -5.61 0.22
N VAL A 134 14.03 -6.85 0.58
CA VAL A 134 12.84 -7.27 1.33
C VAL A 134 11.54 -7.07 0.55
N LEU A 135 11.03 -5.84 0.45
CA LEU A 135 9.71 -5.56 -0.10
C LEU A 135 9.62 -5.84 -1.60
N GLY A 136 10.60 -5.40 -2.39
CA GLY A 136 10.60 -5.59 -3.84
C GLY A 136 10.62 -7.06 -4.24
N TRP A 137 11.44 -7.86 -3.54
CA TRP A 137 11.49 -9.30 -3.74
C TRP A 137 10.21 -9.99 -3.27
N ALA A 138 9.68 -9.61 -2.10
CA ALA A 138 8.40 -10.15 -1.62
C ALA A 138 7.26 -9.86 -2.60
N TRP A 139 7.18 -8.64 -3.14
CA TRP A 139 6.19 -8.28 -4.17
C TRP A 139 6.36 -9.11 -5.43
N LYS A 140 7.59 -9.32 -5.89
CA LYS A 140 7.90 -10.17 -7.05
C LYS A 140 7.46 -11.62 -6.82
N PHE A 141 7.82 -12.23 -5.70
CA PHE A 141 7.40 -13.60 -5.36
C PHE A 141 5.89 -13.72 -5.16
N SER A 142 5.25 -12.66 -4.67
CA SER A 142 3.80 -12.60 -4.50
C SER A 142 3.01 -12.27 -5.76
N GLU A 143 3.64 -12.23 -6.93
CA GLU A 143 2.99 -12.00 -8.23
C GLU A 143 2.29 -10.61 -8.34
N PHE A 144 2.89 -9.55 -7.76
CA PHE A 144 2.45 -8.16 -8.02
C PHE A 144 2.56 -7.82 -9.51
N ILE A 145 1.73 -6.88 -9.97
CA ILE A 145 1.75 -6.46 -11.37
C ILE A 145 2.91 -5.51 -11.60
N ILE A 146 3.89 -5.94 -12.39
CA ILE A 146 5.11 -5.17 -12.65
C ILE A 146 4.94 -4.39 -13.96
N LEU A 147 5.10 -3.07 -13.90
CA LEU A 147 4.97 -2.18 -15.05
C LEU A 147 6.33 -1.58 -15.49
N GLU A 148 6.59 -1.63 -16.79
CA GLU A 148 7.73 -1.03 -17.49
C GLU A 148 7.55 0.48 -17.69
N ARG A 149 6.34 1.03 -17.50
CA ARG A 149 5.97 2.43 -17.78
C ARG A 149 5.88 2.75 -19.27
N SER A 150 5.64 1.73 -20.10
CA SER A 150 5.26 1.85 -21.51
C SER A 150 4.00 1.03 -21.70
N PHE A 151 2.90 1.68 -22.06
CA PHE A 151 1.61 1.00 -22.17
C PHE A 151 1.63 -0.11 -23.22
N GLU A 152 2.36 0.10 -24.31
CA GLU A 152 2.49 -0.84 -25.41
C GLU A 152 3.11 -2.15 -24.91
N LYS A 153 4.14 -2.07 -24.06
CA LYS A 153 4.74 -3.24 -23.39
C LYS A 153 3.87 -3.79 -22.27
N ASP A 154 3.21 -2.90 -21.54
CA ASP A 154 2.49 -3.25 -20.32
C ASP A 154 1.11 -3.89 -20.61
N LYS A 155 0.46 -3.60 -21.74
CA LYS A 155 -0.91 -4.07 -22.05
C LYS A 155 -1.02 -5.61 -22.02
N GLU A 156 -0.10 -6.30 -22.68
CA GLU A 156 -0.08 -7.77 -22.72
C GLU A 156 0.28 -8.38 -21.36
N VAL A 157 1.23 -7.75 -20.66
CA VAL A 157 1.67 -8.15 -19.32
C VAL A 157 0.52 -8.03 -18.32
N ILE A 158 -0.21 -6.92 -18.35
CA ILE A 158 -1.38 -6.65 -17.50
C ILE A 158 -2.44 -7.73 -17.70
N ASN A 159 -2.83 -8.00 -18.95
CA ASN A 159 -3.83 -9.03 -19.25
C ASN A 159 -3.41 -10.41 -18.72
N THR A 160 -2.18 -10.82 -19.00
CA THR A 160 -1.66 -12.13 -18.58
C THR A 160 -1.56 -12.26 -17.06
N GLN A 161 -1.09 -11.22 -16.38
CA GLN A 161 -0.90 -11.24 -14.92
C GLN A 161 -2.24 -11.16 -14.19
N ILE A 162 -3.19 -10.37 -14.67
CA ILE A 162 -4.52 -10.27 -14.06
C ILE A 162 -5.28 -11.59 -14.12
N LYS A 163 -5.30 -12.26 -15.30
CA LYS A 163 -5.94 -13.59 -15.41
C LYS A 163 -5.36 -14.56 -14.39
N LYS A 164 -4.03 -14.57 -14.25
CA LYS A 164 -3.33 -15.39 -13.26
C LYS A 164 -3.72 -15.02 -11.82
N LEU A 165 -3.94 -13.74 -11.52
CA LEU A 165 -4.36 -13.29 -10.19
C LEU A 165 -5.80 -13.70 -9.87
N GLY A 166 -6.68 -13.76 -10.87
CA GLY A 166 -8.03 -14.33 -10.73
C GLY A 166 -8.02 -15.83 -10.35
N ASP A 167 -6.96 -16.57 -10.71
CA ASP A 167 -6.80 -17.99 -10.33
C ASP A 167 -6.32 -18.20 -8.87
N HIS A 168 -6.28 -17.15 -8.05
CA HIS A 168 -5.80 -17.30 -6.68
C HIS A 168 -6.83 -18.12 -5.87
N PRO A 169 -6.42 -19.15 -5.12
CA PRO A 169 -7.37 -20.02 -4.41
C PRO A 169 -8.10 -19.36 -3.23
N ASP A 170 -7.65 -18.17 -2.85
CA ASP A 170 -8.21 -17.38 -1.76
C ASP A 170 -8.48 -15.97 -2.29
N PRO A 171 -9.42 -15.22 -1.68
CA PRO A 171 -9.71 -13.87 -2.10
C PRO A 171 -8.44 -13.01 -2.22
N MET A 172 -8.41 -12.20 -3.27
CA MET A 172 -7.26 -11.39 -3.66
C MET A 172 -7.75 -10.00 -3.98
N TRP A 173 -7.10 -9.00 -3.40
CA TRP A 173 -7.44 -7.59 -3.57
C TRP A 173 -6.33 -6.91 -4.35
N LEU A 174 -6.62 -6.50 -5.59
CA LEU A 174 -5.68 -5.76 -6.43
C LEU A 174 -5.96 -4.26 -6.33
N LEU A 175 -4.98 -3.51 -5.84
CA LEU A 175 -5.05 -2.07 -5.70
C LEU A 175 -4.51 -1.32 -6.93
N MET A 176 -5.33 -0.43 -7.49
CA MET A 176 -4.94 0.57 -8.48
C MET A 176 -5.08 1.98 -7.90
N PHE A 177 -4.10 2.82 -8.25
CA PHE A 177 -4.11 4.27 -8.07
C PHE A 177 -4.17 4.95 -9.44
N PRO A 178 -5.37 5.24 -9.99
CA PRO A 178 -5.51 5.75 -11.35
C PRO A 178 -4.88 7.12 -11.58
N GLU A 179 -4.70 7.94 -10.55
CA GLU A 179 -3.95 9.20 -10.63
C GLU A 179 -2.50 8.98 -11.13
N GLY A 180 -1.96 7.78 -10.91
CA GLY A 180 -0.67 7.31 -11.44
C GLY A 180 0.56 7.96 -10.78
N THR A 181 0.35 8.86 -9.83
CA THR A 181 1.35 9.57 -9.04
C THR A 181 0.67 10.17 -7.81
N ARG A 182 1.45 10.51 -6.78
CA ARG A 182 0.89 11.21 -5.62
C ARG A 182 0.55 12.65 -5.93
N PHE A 183 -0.56 13.13 -5.36
CA PHE A 183 -1.00 14.51 -5.42
C PHE A 183 0.09 15.49 -4.91
N THR A 184 0.36 16.53 -5.68
CA THR A 184 1.09 17.73 -5.26
C THR A 184 0.46 18.94 -5.92
N LYS A 185 0.66 20.15 -5.38
CA LYS A 185 0.08 21.38 -5.95
C LYS A 185 0.49 21.59 -7.41
N GLU A 186 1.75 21.29 -7.73
CA GLU A 186 2.30 21.44 -9.08
C GLU A 186 1.63 20.48 -10.07
N LYS A 187 1.43 19.22 -9.67
CA LYS A 187 0.77 18.19 -10.49
C LYS A 187 -0.73 18.43 -10.61
N HIS A 188 -1.34 18.99 -9.56
CA HIS A 188 -2.75 19.36 -9.57
C HIS A 188 -3.01 20.48 -10.58
N LYS A 189 -2.19 21.53 -10.57
CA LYS A 189 -2.26 22.59 -11.60
C LYS A 189 -2.13 22.03 -13.03
N ALA A 190 -1.16 21.15 -13.28
CA ALA A 190 -1.00 20.50 -14.58
C ALA A 190 -2.21 19.61 -14.94
N SER A 191 -2.84 18.99 -13.95
CA SER A 191 -4.06 18.20 -14.12
C SER A 191 -5.29 19.05 -14.42
N GLU A 192 -5.40 20.25 -13.86
CA GLU A 192 -6.46 21.23 -14.17
C GLU A 192 -6.30 21.76 -15.60
N GLU A 193 -5.07 22.10 -16.01
CA GLU A 193 -4.77 22.50 -17.39
C GLU A 193 -5.18 21.40 -18.39
N PHE A 194 -4.79 20.15 -18.12
CA PHE A 194 -5.21 19.01 -18.92
C PHE A 194 -6.73 18.83 -18.96
N ALA A 195 -7.43 19.09 -17.85
CA ALA A 195 -8.88 18.99 -17.81
C ALA A 195 -9.54 20.04 -18.69
N ARG A 196 -9.08 21.30 -18.62
CA ARG A 196 -9.56 22.42 -19.46
C ARG A 196 -9.29 22.19 -20.94
N GLU A 197 -8.11 21.70 -21.31
CA GLU A 197 -7.76 21.39 -22.71
C GLU A 197 -8.65 20.30 -23.34
N ARG A 198 -9.25 19.44 -22.51
CA ARG A 198 -10.01 18.26 -22.93
C ARG A 198 -11.51 18.35 -22.61
N ASP A 199 -11.97 19.52 -22.18
CA ASP A 199 -13.35 19.75 -21.73
C ASP A 199 -13.82 18.73 -20.68
N LEU A 200 -12.93 18.43 -19.72
CA LEU A 200 -13.20 17.54 -18.61
C LEU A 200 -13.51 18.34 -17.33
N PRO A 201 -14.34 17.81 -16.42
CA PRO A 201 -14.60 18.47 -15.14
C PRO A 201 -13.33 18.68 -14.32
N GLU A 202 -13.05 19.91 -13.89
CA GLU A 202 -11.93 20.20 -13.00
C GLU A 202 -12.18 19.63 -11.60
N LEU A 203 -11.21 18.85 -11.09
CA LEU A 203 -11.29 18.21 -9.77
C LEU A 203 -10.49 19.03 -8.75
N LYS A 204 -11.06 19.33 -7.58
CA LYS A 204 -10.41 20.20 -6.59
C LYS A 204 -9.37 19.48 -5.73
N TYR A 205 -9.62 18.21 -5.42
CA TYR A 205 -8.85 17.44 -4.43
C TYR A 205 -8.14 16.22 -5.01
N HIS A 206 -8.32 15.96 -6.30
CA HIS A 206 -7.77 14.80 -7.00
C HIS A 206 -7.11 15.20 -8.32
N LEU A 207 -6.17 14.38 -8.79
CA LEU A 207 -5.72 14.45 -10.17
C LEU A 207 -6.71 13.72 -11.09
N GLN A 208 -6.75 14.12 -12.36
CA GLN A 208 -7.50 13.41 -13.39
C GLN A 208 -7.01 11.96 -13.50
N PRO A 209 -7.90 10.96 -13.44
CA PRO A 209 -7.50 9.57 -13.51
C PRO A 209 -6.97 9.22 -14.90
N ARG A 210 -5.95 8.36 -14.93
CA ARG A 210 -5.41 7.76 -16.16
C ARG A 210 -6.20 6.48 -16.45
N THR A 211 -6.92 6.49 -17.56
CA THR A 211 -7.93 5.48 -17.88
C THR A 211 -7.32 4.21 -18.50
N ARG A 212 -6.26 4.34 -19.31
CA ARG A 212 -5.61 3.24 -20.04
C ARG A 212 -5.35 1.99 -19.19
N GLY A 213 -4.81 2.14 -17.98
CA GLY A 213 -4.51 1.01 -17.09
C GLY A 213 -5.76 0.29 -16.59
N PHE A 214 -6.80 1.05 -16.24
CA PHE A 214 -8.09 0.51 -15.83
C PHE A 214 -8.76 -0.23 -16.99
N ILE A 215 -8.83 0.40 -18.16
CA ILE A 215 -9.40 -0.17 -19.39
C ILE A 215 -8.69 -1.47 -19.79
N ALA A 216 -7.36 -1.50 -19.73
CA ALA A 216 -6.60 -2.71 -20.02
C ALA A 216 -6.80 -3.83 -18.98
N SER A 217 -7.25 -3.49 -17.77
CA SER A 217 -7.38 -4.45 -16.67
C SER A 217 -8.76 -5.11 -16.61
N VAL A 218 -9.82 -4.33 -16.83
CA VAL A 218 -11.22 -4.77 -16.66
C VAL A 218 -11.58 -6.03 -17.46
N PRO A 219 -11.24 -6.17 -18.76
CA PRO A 219 -11.63 -7.35 -19.54
C PRO A 219 -11.15 -8.67 -18.92
N SER A 220 -9.91 -8.69 -18.42
CA SER A 220 -9.33 -9.88 -17.77
C SER A 220 -9.87 -10.13 -16.36
N MET A 221 -10.48 -9.12 -15.72
CA MET A 221 -11.08 -9.24 -14.39
C MET A 221 -12.46 -9.87 -14.41
N ARG A 222 -13.25 -9.66 -15.47
CA ARG A 222 -14.67 -10.05 -15.55
C ARG A 222 -14.94 -11.52 -15.26
N GLU A 223 -14.01 -12.40 -15.63
CA GLU A 223 -14.18 -13.85 -15.47
C GLU A 223 -14.12 -14.29 -14.00
N LYS A 224 -13.33 -13.61 -13.14
CA LYS A 224 -12.95 -14.13 -11.80
C LYS A 224 -13.04 -13.12 -10.66
N VAL A 225 -13.18 -11.84 -10.97
CA VAL A 225 -13.24 -10.76 -9.97
C VAL A 225 -14.65 -10.18 -9.96
N PRO A 226 -15.47 -10.50 -8.95
CA PRO A 226 -16.89 -10.14 -8.93
C PRO A 226 -17.18 -8.66 -8.67
N ALA A 227 -16.22 -7.88 -8.17
CA ALA A 227 -16.49 -6.49 -7.81
C ALA A 227 -15.29 -5.54 -7.98
N VAL A 228 -15.63 -4.29 -8.27
CA VAL A 228 -14.76 -3.11 -8.13
C VAL A 228 -15.11 -2.39 -6.84
N TYR A 229 -14.11 -2.11 -6.01
CA TYR A 229 -14.28 -1.29 -4.81
C TYR A 229 -13.76 0.12 -5.08
N ASP A 230 -14.66 1.10 -5.10
CA ASP A 230 -14.36 2.52 -5.18
C ASP A 230 -13.99 3.04 -3.79
N ILE A 231 -12.71 3.38 -3.57
CA ILE A 231 -12.16 3.72 -2.26
C ILE A 231 -11.70 5.18 -2.21
N LEU A 232 -12.25 5.97 -1.30
CA LEU A 232 -11.75 7.30 -0.98
C LEU A 232 -11.09 7.29 0.40
N LEU A 233 -9.79 7.54 0.45
CA LEU A 233 -9.04 7.78 1.67
C LEU A 233 -8.82 9.28 1.86
N THR A 234 -9.16 9.78 3.05
CA THR A 234 -8.94 11.16 3.45
C THR A 234 -8.44 11.28 4.88
N PHE A 235 -7.83 12.41 5.17
CA PHE A 235 -7.46 12.90 6.50
C PHE A 235 -8.00 14.32 6.64
N LYS A 236 -8.17 14.80 7.87
CA LYS A 236 -8.46 16.20 8.11
C LYS A 236 -7.26 17.07 7.76
N ASP A 237 -7.47 18.14 7.00
CA ASP A 237 -6.37 18.97 6.50
C ASP A 237 -5.70 19.79 7.62
N ASP A 238 -6.48 20.13 8.64
CA ASP A 238 -6.08 20.86 9.85
C ASP A 238 -5.44 19.97 10.93
N ASP A 239 -5.35 18.64 10.72
CA ASP A 239 -4.69 17.76 11.68
C ASP A 239 -3.20 18.16 11.83
N PRO A 240 -2.71 18.40 13.07
CA PRO A 240 -1.32 18.76 13.31
C PRO A 240 -0.33 17.65 12.94
N VAL A 241 -0.78 16.39 12.93
CA VAL A 241 0.04 15.24 12.56
C VAL A 241 -0.20 14.90 11.09
N LYS A 242 0.84 15.02 10.27
CA LYS A 242 0.73 14.69 8.84
C LYS A 242 0.91 13.19 8.58
N PRO A 243 0.11 12.59 7.68
CA PRO A 243 0.12 11.15 7.37
C PRO A 243 1.38 10.74 6.59
N THR A 244 2.48 10.62 7.31
CA THR A 244 3.84 10.40 6.79
C THR A 244 4.50 9.24 7.52
N ILE A 245 5.45 8.56 6.86
CA ILE A 245 6.21 7.47 7.51
C ILE A 245 7.04 8.01 8.68
N SER A 246 7.51 9.26 8.59
CA SER A 246 8.21 9.91 9.71
C SER A 246 7.30 10.07 10.95
N SER A 247 6.06 10.51 10.77
CA SER A 247 5.11 10.63 11.89
C SER A 247 4.77 9.26 12.49
N LEU A 248 4.60 8.26 11.64
CA LEU A 248 4.42 6.86 12.03
C LEU A 248 5.59 6.33 12.87
N MET A 249 6.83 6.51 12.40
CA MET A 249 8.03 6.10 13.13
C MET A 249 8.11 6.77 14.50
N MET A 250 7.77 8.07 14.58
CA MET A 250 7.74 8.81 15.85
C MET A 250 6.53 8.45 16.74
N GLY A 251 5.72 7.47 16.33
CA GLY A 251 4.56 6.97 17.05
C GLY A 251 3.44 8.00 17.20
N LYS A 252 3.36 8.96 16.27
CA LYS A 252 2.29 9.98 16.23
C LYS A 252 1.06 9.39 15.52
N SER A 253 -0.07 9.43 16.21
CA SER A 253 -1.35 8.97 15.68
C SER A 253 -1.91 9.95 14.64
N VAL A 254 -2.62 9.41 13.66
CA VAL A 254 -3.40 10.16 12.66
C VAL A 254 -4.81 9.57 12.57
N ASN A 255 -5.77 10.40 12.17
CA ASN A 255 -7.16 9.99 11.98
C ASN A 255 -7.47 9.86 10.48
N ALA A 256 -7.51 8.62 10.01
CA ALA A 256 -7.84 8.27 8.64
C ALA A 256 -9.35 7.99 8.51
N HIS A 257 -9.96 8.50 7.45
CA HIS A 257 -11.34 8.23 7.08
C HIS A 257 -11.35 7.57 5.71
N MET A 258 -11.89 6.36 5.61
CA MET A 258 -11.93 5.60 4.36
C MET A 258 -13.37 5.25 4.00
N TYR A 259 -13.85 5.86 2.93
CA TYR A 259 -15.10 5.50 2.27
C TYR A 259 -14.85 4.41 1.23
N MET A 260 -15.73 3.41 1.19
CA MET A 260 -15.68 2.30 0.25
C MET A 260 -17.08 2.04 -0.30
N ASN A 261 -17.18 1.98 -1.62
CA ASN A 261 -18.41 1.61 -2.33
C ASN A 261 -18.13 0.39 -3.21
N ARG A 262 -18.86 -0.71 -2.97
CA ARG A 262 -18.78 -1.89 -3.81
C ARG A 262 -19.58 -1.66 -5.09
N ILE A 263 -19.02 -2.05 -6.22
CA ILE A 263 -19.67 -2.01 -7.53
C ILE A 263 -19.55 -3.41 -8.13
N PRO A 264 -20.66 -4.15 -8.28
CA PRO A 264 -20.66 -5.42 -9.01
C PRO A 264 -19.97 -5.29 -10.37
N MET A 265 -19.20 -6.31 -10.76
CA MET A 265 -18.46 -6.29 -12.03
C MET A 265 -19.39 -6.23 -13.26
N GLU A 266 -20.61 -6.74 -13.12
CA GLU A 266 -21.70 -6.62 -14.11
C GLU A 266 -22.12 -5.16 -14.37
N ASP A 267 -22.01 -4.28 -13.37
CA ASP A 267 -22.32 -2.84 -13.50
C ASP A 267 -21.15 -2.03 -14.08
N VAL A 268 -19.96 -2.63 -14.21
CA VAL A 268 -18.83 -1.98 -14.88
C VAL A 268 -19.08 -2.02 -16.39
N PRO A 269 -18.88 -0.94 -17.15
CA PRO A 269 -19.11 -0.95 -18.59
C PRO A 269 -18.13 -1.81 -19.40
N SER A 270 -18.56 -2.31 -20.56
CA SER A 270 -17.75 -3.21 -21.39
C SER A 270 -16.90 -2.49 -22.43
N SER A 271 -17.37 -1.37 -22.98
CA SER A 271 -16.63 -0.62 -24.00
C SER A 271 -15.54 0.27 -23.38
N GLU A 272 -14.44 0.49 -24.11
CA GLU A 272 -13.33 1.32 -23.61
C GLU A 272 -13.77 2.77 -23.31
N ALA A 273 -14.63 3.35 -24.16
CA ALA A 273 -15.14 4.71 -24.00
C ALA A 273 -16.03 4.86 -22.75
N GLU A 274 -16.91 3.90 -22.49
CA GLU A 274 -17.74 3.91 -21.28
C GLU A 274 -16.94 3.62 -20.02
N GLN A 275 -15.91 2.77 -20.09
CA GLN A 275 -14.98 2.54 -18.97
C GLN A 275 -14.17 3.79 -18.61
N GLU A 276 -13.74 4.55 -19.62
CA GLU A 276 -13.12 5.86 -19.41
C GLU A 276 -14.07 6.79 -18.66
N LYS A 277 -15.31 6.94 -19.16
CA LYS A 277 -16.33 7.78 -18.51
C LYS A 277 -16.62 7.30 -17.09
N PHE A 278 -16.81 6.00 -16.89
CA PHE A 278 -17.07 5.40 -15.58
C PHE A 278 -15.97 5.72 -14.56
N LEU A 279 -14.70 5.60 -14.94
CA LEU A 279 -13.59 5.91 -14.05
C LEU A 279 -13.51 7.42 -13.74
N ARG A 280 -13.78 8.28 -14.72
CA ARG A 280 -13.82 9.74 -14.52
C ARG A 280 -14.96 10.14 -13.60
N ASP A 281 -16.16 9.60 -13.83
CA ASP A 281 -17.35 9.84 -12.99
C ASP A 281 -17.12 9.35 -11.54
N MET A 282 -16.39 8.25 -11.37
CA MET A 282 -15.93 7.78 -10.06
C MET A 282 -15.09 8.85 -9.34
N PHE A 283 -14.13 9.48 -10.03
CA PHE A 283 -13.30 10.54 -9.45
C PHE A 283 -14.06 11.85 -9.19
N VAL A 284 -15.04 12.19 -10.02
CA VAL A 284 -15.96 13.31 -9.75
C VAL A 284 -16.75 13.07 -8.46
N ARG A 285 -17.24 11.84 -8.24
CA ARG A 285 -17.91 11.47 -6.97
C ARG A 285 -16.98 11.54 -5.78
N LYS A 286 -15.75 11.01 -5.89
CA LYS A 286 -14.72 11.12 -4.84
C LYS A 286 -14.44 12.59 -4.48
N ASP A 287 -14.36 13.46 -5.48
CA ASP A 287 -14.12 14.89 -5.28
C ASP A 287 -15.25 15.56 -4.49
N LYS A 288 -16.52 15.25 -4.81
CA LYS A 288 -17.69 15.73 -4.05
C LYS A 288 -17.71 15.24 -2.60
N LEU A 289 -17.38 13.97 -2.36
CA LEU A 289 -17.26 13.42 -1.01
C LEU A 289 -16.16 14.16 -0.24
N ARG A 290 -15.00 14.37 -0.87
CA ARG A 290 -13.88 15.06 -0.23
C ARG A 290 -14.19 16.53 0.05
N ASP A 291 -14.83 17.24 -0.87
CA ASP A 291 -15.29 18.63 -0.68
C ASP A 291 -16.24 18.74 0.51
N SER A 292 -17.22 17.83 0.61
CA SER A 292 -18.12 17.75 1.77
C SER A 292 -17.35 17.51 3.07
N PHE A 293 -16.41 16.56 3.08
CA PHE A 293 -15.63 16.22 4.26
C PHE A 293 -14.73 17.37 4.72
N VAL A 294 -14.09 18.09 3.80
CA VAL A 294 -13.24 19.24 4.13
C VAL A 294 -14.07 20.39 4.71
N ARG A 295 -15.26 20.66 4.17
CA ARG A 295 -16.12 21.76 4.64
C ARG A 295 -16.84 21.46 5.96
N THR A 296 -17.24 20.21 6.17
CA THR A 296 -18.19 19.86 7.24
C THR A 296 -17.69 18.81 8.23
N GLY A 297 -16.58 18.14 7.93
CA GLY A 297 -16.13 16.95 8.66
C GLY A 297 -16.91 15.67 8.31
N ASP A 298 -17.83 15.73 7.35
CA ASP A 298 -18.73 14.64 6.96
C ASP A 298 -18.76 14.45 5.44
N PHE A 299 -18.57 13.20 4.98
CA PHE A 299 -18.60 12.85 3.57
C PHE A 299 -19.94 13.12 2.88
N PHE A 300 -21.06 13.09 3.61
CA PHE A 300 -22.40 13.01 3.03
C PHE A 300 -23.23 14.29 3.17
N ALA A 301 -22.82 15.21 4.04
CA ALA A 301 -23.60 16.40 4.35
C ALA A 301 -23.95 17.27 3.12
N THR A 302 -23.04 17.33 2.15
CA THR A 302 -23.19 18.21 0.96
C THR A 302 -22.79 17.56 -0.36
N SER A 303 -22.46 16.26 -0.36
CA SER A 303 -21.99 15.55 -1.55
C SER A 303 -23.11 15.02 -2.45
N GLY A 304 -24.34 14.93 -1.93
CA GLY A 304 -25.48 14.31 -2.62
C GLY A 304 -25.39 12.79 -2.73
N ILE A 305 -24.49 12.15 -1.99
CA ILE A 305 -24.31 10.69 -1.95
C ILE A 305 -24.98 10.13 -0.69
N THR A 306 -25.60 8.96 -0.83
CA THR A 306 -26.28 8.26 0.28
C THR A 306 -25.36 8.08 1.47
N ARG A 307 -25.86 8.44 2.65
CA ARG A 307 -25.10 8.39 3.89
C ARG A 307 -24.86 6.96 4.33
N VAL A 308 -23.63 6.71 4.76
CA VAL A 308 -23.19 5.47 5.38
C VAL A 308 -22.57 5.80 6.75
N GLY A 309 -22.96 5.08 7.79
CA GLY A 309 -22.44 5.31 9.14
C GLY A 309 -20.98 4.86 9.29
N PRO A 310 -20.11 5.65 9.97
CA PRO A 310 -18.75 5.22 10.26
C PRO A 310 -18.74 4.10 11.31
N PHE A 311 -17.76 3.21 11.21
CA PHE A 311 -17.37 2.34 12.31
C PHE A 311 -15.87 2.08 12.32
N VAL A 312 -15.36 1.58 13.43
CA VAL A 312 -13.95 1.19 13.58
C VAL A 312 -13.87 -0.32 13.73
N LYS A 313 -13.23 -1.00 12.79
CA LYS A 313 -12.91 -2.43 12.96
C LYS A 313 -11.72 -2.59 13.87
N GLN A 314 -11.85 -3.49 14.84
CA GLN A 314 -10.79 -3.81 15.80
C GLN A 314 -9.51 -4.28 15.09
N ARG A 315 -8.37 -3.75 15.53
CA ARG A 315 -7.03 -4.22 15.10
C ARG A 315 -6.80 -5.65 15.56
N ARG A 316 -6.14 -6.46 14.72
CA ARG A 316 -5.78 -7.83 15.10
C ARG A 316 -4.53 -7.82 15.98
N LEU A 317 -4.42 -8.82 16.85
CA LEU A 317 -3.22 -9.04 17.67
C LEU A 317 -2.04 -9.60 16.86
N TRP A 318 -2.30 -10.19 15.69
CA TRP A 318 -1.29 -10.89 14.90
C TRP A 318 -0.09 -10.01 14.52
N PRO A 319 -0.23 -8.77 14.01
CA PRO A 319 0.91 -7.89 13.76
C PRO A 319 1.83 -7.68 14.96
N LEU A 320 1.25 -7.53 16.16
CA LEU A 320 1.99 -7.37 17.41
C LEU A 320 2.74 -8.67 17.78
N ILE A 321 2.05 -9.81 17.75
CA ILE A 321 2.66 -11.12 18.04
C ILE A 321 3.80 -11.41 17.06
N ASN A 322 3.55 -11.19 15.77
CA ASN A 322 4.50 -11.43 14.69
C ASN A 322 5.80 -10.62 14.88
N ILE A 323 5.71 -9.31 15.13
CA ILE A 323 6.92 -8.50 15.36
C ILE A 323 7.63 -8.92 16.64
N THR A 324 6.90 -9.27 17.72
CA THR A 324 7.51 -9.72 18.97
C THR A 324 8.30 -11.01 18.78
N ILE A 325 7.74 -11.99 18.07
CA ILE A 325 8.45 -13.24 17.73
C ILE A 325 9.73 -12.93 16.94
N TRP A 326 9.64 -12.13 15.88
CA TRP A 326 10.82 -11.79 15.07
C TRP A 326 11.87 -11.01 15.86
N MET A 327 11.46 -10.09 16.74
CA MET A 327 12.38 -9.37 17.62
C MET A 327 13.11 -10.33 18.56
N ILE A 328 12.44 -11.32 19.13
CA ILE A 328 13.09 -12.33 19.99
C ILE A 328 14.07 -13.17 19.18
N VAL A 329 13.61 -13.72 18.04
CA VAL A 329 14.41 -14.60 17.18
C VAL A 329 15.67 -13.91 16.64
N ILE A 330 15.60 -12.60 16.36
CA ILE A 330 16.72 -11.85 15.77
C ILE A 330 17.57 -11.18 16.84
N LEU A 331 16.94 -10.46 17.78
CA LEU A 331 17.68 -9.61 18.71
C LEU A 331 18.30 -10.41 19.85
N CYS A 332 17.71 -11.51 20.32
CA CYS A 332 18.31 -12.29 21.42
C CYS A 332 19.65 -12.92 21.01
N PRO A 333 19.78 -13.64 19.86
CA PRO A 333 21.07 -14.14 19.41
C PRO A 333 22.04 -13.00 19.07
N MET A 334 21.56 -11.93 18.44
CA MET A 334 22.40 -10.76 18.12
C MET A 334 23.04 -10.17 19.37
N MET A 335 22.25 -9.96 20.44
CA MET A 335 22.76 -9.42 21.70
C MET A 335 23.75 -10.37 22.38
N TYR A 336 23.50 -11.69 22.30
CA TYR A 336 24.44 -12.71 22.80
C TYR A 336 25.80 -12.63 22.06
N TYR A 337 25.78 -12.59 20.72
CA TYR A 337 27.01 -12.51 19.93
C TYR A 337 27.74 -11.18 20.10
N ILE A 338 27.01 -10.05 20.17
CA ILE A 338 27.62 -8.75 20.49
C ILE A 338 28.33 -8.83 21.84
N LYS A 339 27.67 -9.40 22.86
CA LYS A 339 28.28 -9.59 24.18
C LYS A 339 29.57 -10.41 24.08
N MET A 340 29.53 -11.58 23.42
CA MET A 340 30.72 -12.42 23.23
C MET A 340 31.85 -11.68 22.52
N MET A 341 31.53 -10.93 21.45
CA MET A 341 32.50 -10.15 20.67
C MET A 341 33.14 -9.03 21.48
N LEU A 342 32.35 -8.32 22.31
CA LEU A 342 32.86 -7.27 23.19
C LEU A 342 33.81 -7.83 24.26
N PHE A 343 33.48 -8.99 24.84
CA PHE A 343 34.32 -9.65 25.85
C PHE A 343 35.50 -10.42 25.28
N SER A 344 35.59 -10.61 23.96
CA SER A 344 36.73 -11.32 23.34
C SER A 344 38.00 -10.47 23.27
N GLY A 345 37.94 -9.18 23.61
CA GLY A 345 39.09 -8.25 23.57
C GLY A 345 39.63 -7.92 22.17
N LYS A 346 38.98 -8.38 21.08
CA LYS A 346 39.47 -8.18 19.70
C LYS A 346 38.84 -6.93 19.09
N LEU A 347 39.64 -5.88 18.88
CA LEU A 347 39.20 -4.60 18.32
C LEU A 347 38.51 -4.72 16.94
N ILE A 348 38.88 -5.70 16.11
CA ILE A 348 38.28 -5.91 14.78
C ILE A 348 36.76 -6.15 14.83
N TYR A 349 36.26 -6.77 15.90
CA TYR A 349 34.84 -7.07 16.06
C TYR A 349 33.99 -5.81 16.29
N PHE A 350 34.55 -4.78 16.93
CA PHE A 350 33.88 -3.49 17.07
C PHE A 350 33.65 -2.84 15.71
N GLY A 351 34.64 -2.90 14.81
CA GLY A 351 34.53 -2.41 13.44
C GLY A 351 33.41 -3.12 12.68
N ILE A 352 33.35 -4.45 12.75
CA ILE A 352 32.31 -5.26 12.09
C ILE A 352 30.91 -4.87 12.60
N VAL A 353 30.71 -4.79 13.92
CA VAL A 353 29.42 -4.41 14.51
C VAL A 353 29.02 -3.00 14.06
N ALA A 354 29.94 -2.04 14.11
CA ALA A 354 29.68 -0.67 13.66
C ALA A 354 29.28 -0.61 12.18
N SER A 355 29.98 -1.34 11.30
CA SER A 355 29.66 -1.41 9.87
C SER A 355 28.26 -1.97 9.62
N ILE A 356 27.87 -3.02 10.35
CA ILE A 356 26.53 -3.61 10.25
C ILE A 356 25.46 -2.60 10.68
N LEU A 357 25.66 -1.89 11.80
CA LEU A 357 24.70 -0.89 12.26
C LEU A 357 24.55 0.26 11.23
N VAL A 358 25.68 0.74 10.67
CA VAL A 358 25.67 1.77 9.62
C VAL A 358 24.91 1.29 8.37
N LEU A 359 25.08 0.03 7.98
CA LEU A 359 24.34 -0.57 6.86
C LEU A 359 22.82 -0.53 7.11
N PHE A 360 22.35 -1.00 8.28
CA PHE A 360 20.91 -0.98 8.61
C PHE A 360 20.34 0.43 8.70
N ILE A 361 21.11 1.39 9.24
CA ILE A 361 20.73 2.81 9.24
C ILE A 361 20.58 3.31 7.80
N GLY A 362 21.53 3.00 6.92
CA GLY A 362 21.48 3.36 5.50
C GLY A 362 20.27 2.75 4.78
N LEU A 363 19.98 1.47 5.03
CA LEU A 363 18.81 0.78 4.48
C LEU A 363 17.50 1.41 4.96
N LEU A 364 17.40 1.77 6.23
CA LEU A 364 16.25 2.45 6.79
C LEU A 364 16.02 3.81 6.11
N TYR A 365 17.06 4.66 6.06
CA TYR A 365 16.96 5.98 5.41
C TYR A 365 16.63 5.88 3.92
N LYS A 366 17.20 4.91 3.21
CA LYS A 366 16.88 4.65 1.80
C LYS A 366 15.42 4.26 1.63
N THR A 367 14.91 3.35 2.47
CA THR A 367 13.54 2.84 2.39
C THR A 367 12.51 3.92 2.72
N VAL A 368 12.72 4.68 3.82
CA VAL A 368 11.88 5.84 4.16
C VAL A 368 12.02 6.95 3.12
N GLY A 369 13.19 7.12 2.52
CA GLY A 369 13.40 8.09 1.44
C GLY A 369 12.55 7.81 0.20
N MET A 370 12.38 6.53 -0.15
CA MET A 370 11.58 6.09 -1.30
C MET A 370 10.07 6.26 -1.10
N SER A 371 9.58 6.29 0.15
CA SER A 371 8.16 6.55 0.41
C SER A 371 7.79 8.02 0.23
N LYS A 372 8.73 8.97 0.40
CA LYS A 372 8.46 10.42 0.33
C LYS A 372 7.79 10.85 -0.98
N ILE A 373 6.86 11.81 -0.88
CA ILE A 373 6.12 12.38 -2.02
C ILE A 373 7.09 13.01 -3.05
N SER A 374 8.16 13.65 -2.60
CA SER A 374 9.17 14.27 -3.47
C SER A 374 9.98 13.27 -4.32
N LYS A 375 9.97 11.98 -3.96
CA LYS A 375 10.53 10.88 -4.77
C LYS A 375 9.46 10.19 -5.63
N GLY A 376 8.24 10.72 -5.64
CA GLY A 376 7.17 10.32 -6.54
C GLY A 376 7.55 10.52 -8.01
N SER A 377 6.71 10.02 -8.92
CA SER A 377 6.95 10.18 -10.36
C SER A 377 7.06 11.67 -10.72
N SER A 378 8.07 12.05 -11.52
CA SER A 378 8.13 13.36 -12.20
C SER A 378 7.00 13.50 -13.23
N TYR A 379 6.49 12.36 -13.67
CA TYR A 379 5.34 12.26 -14.57
C TYR A 379 4.13 13.04 -14.00
N GLY A 380 3.59 13.94 -14.82
CA GLY A 380 2.49 14.85 -14.45
C GLY A 380 2.93 16.22 -13.91
N ALA A 381 4.25 16.48 -13.76
CA ALA A 381 4.77 17.78 -13.31
C ALA A 381 5.23 18.71 -14.47
N THR A 382 5.25 18.23 -15.71
CA THR A 382 5.70 19.01 -16.87
C THR A 382 4.77 18.76 -18.07
N ASN A 383 3.97 19.76 -18.42
CA ASN A 383 3.32 19.88 -19.74
C ASN A 383 4.35 20.39 -20.75
N THR A 384 5.39 19.61 -21.02
CA THR A 384 6.28 19.90 -22.15
C THR A 384 6.31 18.64 -23.02
N PRO A 385 5.71 18.66 -24.21
CA PRO A 385 5.91 17.59 -25.17
C PRO A 385 7.41 17.52 -25.44
N LYS A 386 8.05 16.38 -25.17
CA LYS A 386 9.30 16.09 -25.87
C LYS A 386 8.91 15.93 -27.33
N LYS A 387 9.15 16.97 -28.14
CA LYS A 387 9.23 16.84 -29.60
C LYS A 387 10.24 15.73 -29.86
N THR A 388 9.75 14.56 -30.25
CA THR A 388 10.55 13.58 -30.97
C THR A 388 10.78 14.19 -32.35
N ASN A 389 12.00 14.65 -32.59
CA ASN A 389 12.50 14.79 -33.96
C ASN A 389 12.74 13.39 -34.54
#